data_AF-A0A1V4TQ55-F1
#
_entry.id   AF-A0A1V4TQ55-F1
#
_cell.length_a   1.000
_cell.length_b   1.000
_cell.length_c   1.000
_cell.angle_alpha   90.00
_cell.angle_beta   90.00
_cell.angle_gamma   90.00
#
_symmetry.space_group_name_H-M   'P 1'
#
loop_
_entity.id
_entity.type
_entity.pdbx_description
1 polymer ?
#
loop_
_entity_poly.entity_id
_entity_poly.type
_entity_poly.pdbx_seq_one_letter_code
_entity_poly.pdbx_strand_id
1 'polypeptide(L)'
;MKVTDRSLIGMLLGWLIIFEGFFALSISSSATVEGIGGIKASTFELAAIQLILLGLFISASWALKLAFPQLERPMAMRIMNAMTYLAMATVMAEGIAVALLAGDVSVEGFGGVGKKWIVLVGAQLFAVGVMSLRLWRLRNTRSDNWVVELLGSSVATLIMLEGLTAVGIAGTTRVIGVTGFQESTISTGGWLLFALGALAFLPWWLNQDPWIGPRTKRYLSDNITLLLMSIIGALIMAGTALATTMAGPVAVEGAGSVIKIVVVAGLAQLFALGALLPVMWALRNERLDRHFIPSFLAPAAMVMLAAEGVFAMALSANTRIDGIGWIMQSTFWLAGAQLAIVSLAGLSAWLLKGISLLGPRLRSVFSWMSIGAMALIALEGLAVTILATNLLVEGFSSVRETYILIVGAQMVILALLSLACLPRGRGSSRRLLMAGTGAAGFFILMLPLAILL
;
A
#
# COMPACT_ATOMS: atom_id res chain seq x y z
N MET A 1 32.44 -13.22 1.82
CA MET A 1 31.73 -11.97 1.45
C MET A 1 30.25 -12.19 1.79
N LYS A 2 29.69 -11.54 2.81
CA LYS A 2 28.25 -11.69 3.14
C LYS A 2 27.49 -10.56 2.46
N VAL A 3 26.86 -10.85 1.32
CA VAL A 3 25.86 -9.95 0.72
C VAL A 3 24.77 -9.74 1.78
N THR A 4 24.50 -8.50 2.13
CA THR A 4 23.41 -8.16 3.06
C THR A 4 22.16 -7.83 2.25
N ASP A 5 20.97 -8.22 2.72
CA ASP A 5 19.70 -8.02 2.00
C ASP A 5 19.51 -6.56 1.55
N ARG A 6 19.91 -5.60 2.39
CA ARG A 6 19.84 -4.16 2.11
C ARG A 6 20.76 -3.69 0.98
N SER A 7 21.90 -4.37 0.77
CA SER A 7 22.82 -4.02 -0.32
C SER A 7 22.28 -4.42 -1.69
N LEU A 8 21.63 -5.58 -1.78
CA LEU A 8 20.98 -6.05 -3.00
C LEU A 8 19.78 -5.15 -3.34
N ILE A 9 18.94 -4.85 -2.35
CA ILE A 9 17.80 -3.94 -2.55
C ILE A 9 18.28 -2.54 -2.95
N GLY A 10 19.31 -2.02 -2.28
CA GLY A 10 19.88 -0.71 -2.61
C GLY A 10 20.48 -0.64 -4.02
N MET A 11 21.08 -1.73 -4.51
CA MET A 11 21.47 -1.85 -5.91
C MET A 11 20.25 -1.83 -6.82
N LEU A 12 19.25 -2.67 -6.58
CA LEU A 12 18.05 -2.74 -7.42
C LEU A 12 17.36 -1.37 -7.57
N LEU A 13 17.31 -0.56 -6.50
CA LEU A 13 16.79 0.81 -6.59
C LEU A 13 17.67 1.71 -7.49
N GLY A 14 19.00 1.56 -7.43
CA GLY A 14 19.91 2.24 -8.35
C GLY A 14 19.69 1.82 -9.81
N TRP A 15 19.47 0.53 -10.07
CA TRP A 15 19.14 0.01 -11.41
C TRP A 15 17.79 0.51 -11.92
N LEU A 16 16.79 0.63 -11.03
CA LEU A 16 15.50 1.21 -11.37
C LEU A 16 15.65 2.67 -11.83
N ILE A 17 16.46 3.48 -11.13
CA ILE A 17 16.76 4.87 -11.55
C ILE A 17 17.45 4.91 -12.91
N ILE A 18 18.39 4.00 -13.17
CA ILE A 18 19.05 3.89 -14.49
C ILE A 18 18.03 3.58 -15.58
N PHE A 19 17.12 2.64 -15.32
CA PHE A 19 16.06 2.28 -16.25
C PHE A 19 15.14 3.46 -16.58
N GLU A 20 14.67 4.20 -15.56
CA GLU A 20 13.88 5.42 -15.75
C GLU A 20 14.63 6.46 -16.58
N GLY A 21 15.93 6.63 -16.33
CA GLY A 21 16.78 7.53 -17.11
C GLY A 21 16.94 7.11 -18.57
N PHE A 22 17.14 5.82 -18.85
CA PHE A 22 17.18 5.32 -20.23
C PHE A 22 15.85 5.43 -20.94
N PHE A 23 14.74 5.17 -20.24
CA PHE A 23 13.40 5.34 -20.78
C PHE A 23 13.15 6.79 -21.16
N ALA A 24 13.45 7.75 -20.27
CA ALA A 24 13.35 9.17 -20.55
C ALA A 24 14.22 9.59 -21.76
N LEU A 25 15.45 9.07 -21.86
CA LEU A 25 16.35 9.35 -22.99
C LEU A 25 15.81 8.78 -24.30
N SER A 26 15.14 7.61 -24.26
CA SER A 26 14.58 6.99 -25.47
C SER A 26 13.46 7.80 -26.13
N ILE A 27 12.79 8.68 -25.36
CA ILE A 27 11.67 9.51 -25.82
C ILE A 27 12.04 10.99 -25.93
N SER A 28 13.27 11.37 -25.59
CA SER A 28 13.66 12.77 -25.42
C SER A 28 13.73 13.56 -26.72
N SER A 29 14.19 12.94 -27.81
CA SER A 29 14.27 13.56 -29.13
C SER A 29 12.90 13.83 -29.75
N SER A 30 11.86 13.19 -29.23
CA SER A 30 10.47 13.29 -29.70
C SER A 30 9.55 14.08 -28.76
N ALA A 31 10.01 14.49 -27.57
CA ALA A 31 9.15 15.11 -26.57
C ALA A 31 9.13 16.65 -26.70
N THR A 32 7.94 17.23 -26.86
CA THR A 32 7.63 18.65 -26.75
C THR A 32 6.77 18.90 -25.52
N VAL A 33 7.32 19.60 -24.52
CA VAL A 33 6.61 19.93 -23.27
C VAL A 33 5.98 21.32 -23.39
N GLU A 34 4.65 21.40 -23.31
CA GLU A 34 3.95 22.69 -23.30
C GLU A 34 3.86 23.23 -21.86
N GLY A 35 4.49 24.38 -21.59
CA GLY A 35 4.52 25.04 -20.28
C GLY A 35 5.29 26.37 -20.29
N ILE A 36 5.14 27.19 -19.25
CA ILE A 36 5.79 28.52 -19.14
C ILE A 36 7.32 28.36 -19.26
N GLY A 37 7.85 28.75 -20.40
CA GLY A 37 9.29 28.72 -20.71
C GLY A 37 9.73 27.63 -21.69
N GLY A 38 8.86 26.70 -22.10
CA GLY A 38 9.14 25.67 -23.11
C GLY A 38 10.40 24.86 -22.82
N ILE A 39 10.28 23.73 -22.09
CA ILE A 39 11.44 22.87 -21.82
C ILE A 39 11.95 22.32 -23.16
N LYS A 40 13.14 22.75 -23.58
CA LYS A 40 13.80 22.26 -24.80
C LYS A 40 14.12 20.78 -24.64
N ALA A 41 14.08 20.03 -25.74
CA ALA A 41 14.50 18.61 -25.78
C ALA A 41 15.87 18.40 -25.12
N SER A 42 16.81 19.33 -25.31
CA SER A 42 18.13 19.32 -24.67
C SER A 42 18.09 19.34 -23.13
N THR A 43 17.11 20.01 -22.53
CA THR A 43 16.95 20.08 -21.07
C THR A 43 16.38 18.77 -20.53
N PHE A 44 15.47 18.15 -21.27
CA PHE A 44 14.92 16.84 -20.94
C PHE A 44 15.95 15.72 -21.13
N GLU A 45 16.78 15.79 -22.18
CA GLU A 45 17.96 14.93 -22.37
C GLU A 45 18.96 15.04 -21.22
N LEU A 46 19.29 16.26 -20.78
CA LEU A 46 20.18 16.48 -19.66
C LEU A 46 19.62 15.89 -18.37
N ALA A 47 18.32 16.04 -18.11
CA ALA A 47 17.66 15.42 -16.95
C ALA A 47 17.70 13.88 -17.01
N ALA A 48 17.46 13.30 -18.18
CA ALA A 48 17.54 11.86 -18.39
C ALA A 48 18.96 11.32 -18.16
N ILE A 49 19.97 12.00 -18.71
CA ILE A 49 21.40 11.67 -18.50
C ILE A 49 21.77 11.80 -17.02
N GLN A 50 21.30 12.85 -16.36
CA GLN A 50 21.53 13.07 -14.93
C GLN A 50 20.96 11.91 -14.09
N LEU A 51 19.74 11.43 -14.38
CA LEU A 51 19.17 10.26 -13.72
C LEU A 51 20.02 9.00 -13.95
N ILE A 52 20.48 8.74 -15.17
CA ILE A 52 21.38 7.61 -15.47
C ILE A 52 22.66 7.70 -14.63
N LEU A 53 23.30 8.88 -14.58
CA LEU A 53 24.52 9.11 -13.81
C LEU A 53 24.30 8.93 -12.30
N LEU A 54 23.18 9.45 -11.77
CA LEU A 54 22.81 9.29 -10.36
C LEU A 54 22.57 7.81 -10.03
N GLY A 55 21.84 7.08 -10.87
CA GLY A 55 21.57 5.65 -10.69
C GLY A 55 22.83 4.79 -10.77
N LEU A 56 23.73 5.08 -11.72
CA LEU A 56 25.05 4.45 -11.82
C LEU A 56 25.89 4.72 -10.58
N PHE A 57 25.91 5.97 -10.11
CA PHE A 57 26.67 6.35 -8.92
C PHE A 57 26.14 5.66 -7.65
N ILE A 58 24.82 5.58 -7.47
CA ILE A 58 24.19 4.87 -6.35
C ILE A 58 24.53 3.37 -6.40
N SER A 59 24.40 2.74 -7.57
CA SER A 59 24.72 1.32 -7.78
C SER A 59 26.19 1.03 -7.50
N ALA A 60 27.08 1.87 -8.02
CA ALA A 60 28.53 1.79 -7.79
C ALA A 60 28.88 1.99 -6.31
N SER A 61 28.21 2.92 -5.62
CA SER A 61 28.42 3.16 -4.17
C SER A 61 28.09 1.91 -3.34
N TRP A 62 27.01 1.20 -3.68
CA TRP A 62 26.67 -0.09 -3.06
C TRP A 62 27.65 -1.21 -3.42
N ALA A 63 28.08 -1.29 -4.68
CA ALA A 63 29.05 -2.29 -5.15
C ALA A 63 30.40 -2.11 -4.47
N LEU A 64 30.88 -0.86 -4.37
CA LEU A 64 32.14 -0.51 -3.75
C LEU A 64 32.12 -0.82 -2.24
N LYS A 65 30.97 -0.60 -1.58
CA LYS A 65 30.79 -1.00 -0.18
C LYS A 65 30.84 -2.53 0.00
N LEU A 66 30.26 -3.29 -0.93
CA LEU A 66 30.32 -4.77 -0.89
C LEU A 66 31.73 -5.30 -1.14
N ALA A 67 32.44 -4.72 -2.11
CA ALA A 67 33.80 -5.10 -2.48
C ALA A 67 34.81 -4.74 -1.38
N PHE A 68 34.62 -3.59 -0.72
CA PHE A 68 35.55 -3.06 0.28
C PHE A 68 34.81 -2.72 1.60
N PRO A 69 34.40 -3.73 2.39
CA PRO A 69 33.66 -3.50 3.63
C PRO A 69 34.47 -2.75 4.71
N GLN A 70 35.81 -2.75 4.58
CA GLN A 70 36.75 -2.09 5.49
C GLN A 70 37.66 -1.11 4.72
N LEU A 71 37.10 -0.20 3.92
CA LEU A 71 37.90 0.89 3.34
C LEU A 71 38.66 1.63 4.46
N GLU A 72 39.96 1.38 4.55
CA GLU A 72 40.86 1.80 5.63
C GLU A 72 41.05 3.32 5.70
N ARG A 73 40.57 4.07 4.69
CA ARG A 73 40.74 5.53 4.60
C ARG A 73 39.47 6.26 5.09
N PRO A 74 39.51 6.91 6.27
CA PRO A 74 38.33 7.55 6.86
C PRO A 74 37.80 8.72 6.04
N MET A 75 38.66 9.43 5.29
CA MET A 75 38.27 10.59 4.49
C MET A 75 37.53 10.19 3.21
N ALA A 76 38.04 9.20 2.47
CA ALA A 76 37.38 8.69 1.26
C ALA A 76 35.98 8.13 1.58
N MET A 77 35.84 7.42 2.70
CA MET A 77 34.54 6.93 3.17
C MET A 77 33.58 8.05 3.54
N ARG A 78 34.04 9.14 4.16
CA ARG A 78 33.18 10.29 4.47
C ARG A 78 32.70 10.99 3.21
N ILE A 79 33.59 11.22 2.24
CA ILE A 79 33.26 11.86 0.96
C ILE A 79 32.27 11.00 0.19
N MET A 80 32.56 9.71 0.02
CA MET A 80 31.65 8.78 -0.66
C MET A 80 30.28 8.77 0.01
N ASN A 81 30.21 8.63 1.34
CA ASN A 81 28.93 8.65 2.05
C ASN A 81 28.16 9.96 1.83
N ALA A 82 28.84 11.11 1.91
CA ALA A 82 28.22 12.42 1.70
C ALA A 82 27.68 12.56 0.27
N MET A 83 28.47 12.15 -0.73
CA MET A 83 28.05 12.14 -2.12
C MET A 83 26.88 11.19 -2.37
N THR A 84 26.87 9.99 -1.77
CA THR A 84 25.75 9.05 -1.91
C THR A 84 24.47 9.59 -1.28
N TYR A 85 24.55 10.24 -0.11
CA TYR A 85 23.39 10.93 0.46
C TYR A 85 22.90 12.07 -0.44
N LEU A 86 23.82 12.86 -0.99
CA LEU A 86 23.48 13.95 -1.89
C LEU A 86 22.79 13.41 -3.15
N ALA A 87 23.33 12.37 -3.78
CA ALA A 87 22.75 11.74 -4.96
C ALA A 87 21.34 11.18 -4.71
N MET A 88 21.11 10.53 -3.56
CA MET A 88 19.78 10.02 -3.23
C MET A 88 18.80 11.16 -2.86
N ALA A 89 19.30 12.24 -2.25
CA ALA A 89 18.51 13.42 -1.93
C ALA A 89 18.14 14.23 -3.19
N THR A 90 19.02 14.29 -4.21
CA THR A 90 18.71 14.92 -5.49
C THR A 90 17.63 14.14 -6.22
N VAL A 91 17.70 12.81 -6.29
CA VAL A 91 16.64 11.97 -6.88
C VAL A 91 15.30 12.21 -6.16
N MET A 92 15.31 12.27 -4.83
CA MET A 92 14.11 12.58 -4.05
C MET A 92 13.55 13.97 -4.39
N ALA A 93 14.40 14.99 -4.45
CA ALA A 93 13.98 16.36 -4.75
C ALA A 93 13.47 16.52 -6.19
N GLU A 94 14.11 15.85 -7.16
CA GLU A 94 13.66 15.78 -8.54
C GLU A 94 12.29 15.13 -8.64
N GLY A 95 12.05 14.02 -7.93
CA GLY A 95 10.73 13.38 -7.89
C GLY A 95 9.62 14.32 -7.40
N ILE A 96 9.89 15.09 -6.33
CA ILE A 96 8.95 16.11 -5.83
C ILE A 96 8.73 17.22 -6.87
N ALA A 97 9.81 17.73 -7.46
CA ALA A 97 9.74 18.79 -8.46
C ALA A 97 8.92 18.36 -9.67
N VAL A 98 9.15 17.15 -10.20
CA VAL A 98 8.37 16.58 -11.31
C VAL A 98 6.92 16.41 -10.90
N ALA A 99 6.62 15.87 -9.72
CA ALA A 99 5.24 15.65 -9.29
C ALA A 99 4.43 16.95 -9.11
N LEU A 100 5.08 18.03 -8.66
CA LEU A 100 4.39 19.31 -8.38
C LEU A 100 4.37 20.28 -9.56
N LEU A 101 5.36 20.21 -10.45
CA LEU A 101 5.54 21.15 -11.57
C LEU A 101 5.16 20.56 -12.93
N ALA A 102 4.69 19.31 -12.99
CA ALA A 102 4.32 18.66 -14.25
C ALA A 102 3.23 19.44 -15.01
N GLY A 103 3.47 19.60 -16.31
CA GLY A 103 2.46 19.97 -17.32
C GLY A 103 2.14 18.80 -18.24
N ASP A 104 1.31 19.04 -19.26
CA ASP A 104 1.08 18.06 -20.32
C ASP A 104 2.29 17.99 -21.26
N VAL A 105 2.64 16.78 -21.71
CA VAL A 105 3.77 16.54 -22.62
C VAL A 105 3.25 15.91 -23.89
N SER A 106 3.55 16.48 -25.05
CA SER A 106 3.29 15.83 -26.32
C SER A 106 4.57 15.15 -26.80
N VAL A 107 4.45 13.91 -27.28
CA VAL A 107 5.58 13.17 -27.86
C VAL A 107 5.25 12.89 -29.33
N GLU A 108 6.06 13.43 -30.23
CA GLU A 108 5.96 13.22 -31.67
C GLU A 108 6.03 11.71 -31.96
N GLY A 109 5.00 11.18 -32.63
CA GLY A 109 4.86 9.74 -32.91
C GLY A 109 4.23 8.88 -31.81
N PHE A 110 4.12 9.37 -30.56
CA PHE A 110 3.50 8.67 -29.43
C PHE A 110 2.17 9.29 -28.96
N GLY A 111 1.91 10.56 -29.33
CA GLY A 111 0.74 11.31 -28.91
C GLY A 111 0.95 12.08 -27.60
N GLY A 112 -0.13 12.64 -27.04
CA GLY A 112 -0.10 13.37 -25.78
C GLY A 112 -0.01 12.47 -24.55
N VAL A 113 0.97 12.68 -23.70
CA VAL A 113 1.07 12.14 -22.33
C VAL A 113 0.46 13.16 -21.38
N GLY A 114 -0.76 12.85 -20.91
CA GLY A 114 -1.44 13.71 -19.95
C GLY A 114 -0.72 13.81 -18.61
N LYS A 115 -0.77 14.98 -17.98
CA LYS A 115 -0.11 15.38 -16.73
C LYS A 115 -0.11 14.30 -15.64
N LYS A 116 -1.21 13.57 -15.45
CA LYS A 116 -1.35 12.53 -14.41
C LYS A 116 -0.27 11.45 -14.45
N TRP A 117 0.17 11.04 -15.64
CA TRP A 117 1.19 10.00 -15.80
C TRP A 117 2.58 10.52 -15.41
N ILE A 118 2.87 11.77 -15.74
CA ILE A 118 4.14 12.42 -15.39
C ILE A 118 4.21 12.68 -13.89
N VAL A 119 3.10 13.12 -13.29
CA VAL A 119 2.98 13.29 -11.83
C VAL A 119 3.24 11.95 -11.12
N LEU A 120 2.66 10.85 -11.60
CA LEU A 120 2.86 9.52 -11.03
C LEU A 120 4.33 9.09 -11.10
N VAL A 121 4.99 9.29 -12.24
CA VAL A 121 6.44 8.99 -12.39
C VAL A 121 7.27 9.84 -11.42
N GLY A 122 6.98 11.13 -11.29
CA GLY A 122 7.63 12.00 -10.30
C GLY A 122 7.46 11.48 -8.86
N ALA A 123 6.25 11.09 -8.50
CA ALA A 123 5.96 10.55 -7.17
C ALA A 123 6.64 9.18 -6.93
N GLN A 124 6.79 8.35 -7.96
CA GLN A 124 7.56 7.10 -7.93
C GLN A 124 9.06 7.36 -7.73
N LEU A 125 9.64 8.33 -8.45
CA LEU A 125 11.04 8.74 -8.27
C LEU A 125 11.29 9.25 -6.84
N PHE A 126 10.35 10.02 -6.29
CA PHE A 126 10.40 10.46 -4.89
C PHE A 126 10.43 9.25 -3.93
N ALA A 127 9.53 8.28 -4.12
CA ALA A 127 9.46 7.07 -3.29
C ALA A 127 10.78 6.28 -3.34
N VAL A 128 11.36 6.11 -4.52
CA VAL A 128 12.65 5.44 -4.73
C VAL A 128 13.78 6.20 -4.03
N GLY A 129 13.80 7.53 -4.13
CA GLY A 129 14.78 8.39 -3.46
C GLY A 129 14.74 8.28 -1.93
N VAL A 130 13.55 8.39 -1.33
CA VAL A 130 13.35 8.25 0.12
C VAL A 130 13.75 6.87 0.63
N MET A 131 13.35 5.81 -0.08
CA MET A 131 13.72 4.44 0.28
C MET A 131 15.22 4.20 0.17
N SER A 132 15.86 4.74 -0.87
CA SER A 132 17.31 4.68 -1.06
C SER A 132 18.07 5.35 0.08
N LEU A 133 17.64 6.57 0.47
CA LEU A 133 18.21 7.29 1.62
C LEU A 133 18.13 6.46 2.91
N ARG A 134 16.96 5.88 3.19
CA ARG A 134 16.75 5.03 4.36
C ARG A 134 17.67 3.81 4.34
N LEU A 135 17.73 3.07 3.24
CA LEU A 135 18.57 1.88 3.10
C LEU A 135 20.06 2.21 3.26
N TRP A 136 20.52 3.32 2.69
CA TRP A 136 21.90 3.78 2.85
C TRP A 136 22.19 4.20 4.29
N ARG A 137 21.25 4.84 4.99
CA ARG A 137 21.42 5.19 6.40
C ARG A 137 21.55 3.94 7.28
N LEU A 138 20.70 2.96 7.04
CA LEU A 138 20.63 1.70 7.80
C LEU A 138 21.60 0.63 7.29
N ARG A 139 22.50 0.96 6.36
CA ARG A 139 23.36 0.00 5.66
C ARG A 139 24.26 -0.86 6.55
N ASN A 140 24.51 -0.45 7.79
CA ASN A 140 25.39 -1.16 8.75
C ASN A 140 24.61 -1.80 9.90
N THR A 141 23.30 -1.60 10.01
CA THR A 141 22.49 -2.27 11.03
C THR A 141 21.99 -3.61 10.48
N ARG A 142 21.81 -4.59 11.37
CA ARG A 142 21.18 -5.87 11.00
C ARG A 142 19.67 -5.71 11.10
N SER A 143 18.93 -6.28 10.16
CA SER A 143 17.47 -6.38 10.26
C SER A 143 17.09 -7.66 11.00
N ASP A 144 16.14 -7.57 11.93
CA ASP A 144 15.55 -8.75 12.59
C ASP A 144 14.57 -9.48 11.66
N ASN A 145 13.84 -8.71 10.84
CA ASN A 145 12.97 -9.21 9.77
C ASN A 145 13.03 -8.25 8.57
N TRP A 146 13.91 -8.56 7.62
CA TRP A 146 14.14 -7.68 6.47
C TRP A 146 12.93 -7.58 5.54
N VAL A 147 12.09 -8.63 5.48
CA VAL A 147 10.87 -8.66 4.65
C VAL A 147 9.85 -7.68 5.18
N VAL A 148 9.51 -7.78 6.47
CA VAL A 148 8.52 -6.88 7.10
C VAL A 148 9.05 -5.46 7.18
N GLU A 149 10.35 -5.28 7.40
CA GLU A 149 10.95 -3.96 7.38
C GLU A 149 10.82 -3.31 5.99
N LEU A 150 11.14 -4.04 4.92
CA LEU A 150 11.00 -3.54 3.56
C LEU A 150 9.53 -3.22 3.27
N LEU A 151 8.63 -4.21 3.42
CA LEU A 151 7.21 -4.06 3.14
C LEU A 151 6.57 -2.94 3.98
N GLY A 152 6.88 -2.86 5.28
CA GLY A 152 6.35 -1.83 6.18
C GLY A 152 6.79 -0.43 5.78
N SER A 153 8.08 -0.25 5.45
CA SER A 153 8.56 1.03 4.94
C SER A 153 7.99 1.36 3.55
N SER A 154 7.83 0.37 2.67
CA SER A 154 7.19 0.52 1.35
C SER A 154 5.72 0.92 1.47
N VAL A 155 4.94 0.34 2.38
CA VAL A 155 3.54 0.74 2.60
C VAL A 155 3.44 2.22 2.98
N ALA A 156 4.28 2.68 3.92
CA ALA A 156 4.32 4.09 4.32
C ALA A 156 4.75 5.00 3.15
N THR A 157 5.74 4.57 2.36
CA THR A 157 6.18 5.33 1.17
C THR A 157 5.13 5.35 0.07
N LEU A 158 4.39 4.27 -0.16
CA LEU A 158 3.28 4.24 -1.12
C LEU A 158 2.18 5.21 -0.72
N ILE A 159 1.85 5.30 0.57
CA ILE A 159 0.92 6.33 1.06
C ILE A 159 1.46 7.73 0.75
N MET A 160 2.75 8.00 0.98
CA MET A 160 3.33 9.30 0.61
C MET A 160 3.24 9.56 -0.90
N LEU A 161 3.53 8.56 -1.72
CA LEU A 161 3.46 8.63 -3.18
C LEU A 161 2.05 8.97 -3.66
N GLU A 162 1.03 8.30 -3.14
CA GLU A 162 -0.38 8.57 -3.48
C GLU A 162 -0.78 9.98 -3.08
N GLY A 163 -0.33 10.45 -1.91
CA GLY A 163 -0.59 11.81 -1.44
C GLY A 163 0.05 12.87 -2.34
N LEU A 164 1.30 12.64 -2.73
CA LEU A 164 2.02 13.51 -3.66
C LEU A 164 1.38 13.51 -5.06
N THR A 165 0.93 12.34 -5.52
CA THR A 165 0.23 12.19 -6.80
C THR A 165 -1.08 12.97 -6.79
N ALA A 166 -1.87 12.86 -5.71
CA ALA A 166 -3.12 13.60 -5.54
C ALA A 166 -2.91 15.13 -5.56
N VAL A 167 -1.84 15.63 -4.90
CA VAL A 167 -1.49 17.06 -4.96
C VAL A 167 -1.14 17.48 -6.39
N GLY A 168 -0.30 16.71 -7.09
CA GLY A 168 0.14 17.05 -8.44
C GLY A 168 -1.00 17.12 -9.46
N ILE A 169 -2.02 16.27 -9.32
CA ILE A 169 -3.19 16.25 -10.22
C ILE A 169 -4.36 17.15 -9.77
N ALA A 170 -4.26 17.80 -8.60
CA ALA A 170 -5.39 18.48 -7.97
C ALA A 170 -6.04 19.54 -8.87
N GLY A 171 -5.25 20.38 -9.53
CA GLY A 171 -5.75 21.46 -10.40
C GLY A 171 -6.34 21.01 -11.73
N THR A 172 -6.18 19.73 -12.09
CA THR A 172 -6.67 19.16 -13.36
C THR A 172 -7.75 18.10 -13.16
N THR A 173 -8.11 17.77 -11.91
CA THR A 173 -9.00 16.65 -11.60
C THR A 173 -10.42 17.13 -11.25
N ARG A 174 -11.43 16.53 -11.88
CA ARG A 174 -12.84 16.75 -11.58
C ARG A 174 -13.56 15.42 -11.39
N VAL A 175 -14.35 15.29 -10.33
CA VAL A 175 -15.23 14.13 -10.12
C VAL A 175 -16.53 14.36 -10.87
N ILE A 176 -16.85 13.49 -11.84
CA ILE A 176 -18.08 13.63 -12.63
C ILE A 176 -19.27 13.25 -11.75
N GLY A 177 -20.30 14.11 -11.71
CA GLY A 177 -21.53 13.87 -10.95
C GLY A 177 -21.52 14.36 -9.50
N VAL A 178 -20.41 14.93 -9.01
CA VAL A 178 -20.34 15.58 -7.69
C VAL A 178 -19.99 17.06 -7.87
N THR A 179 -20.90 17.95 -7.50
CA THR A 179 -20.64 19.40 -7.47
C THR A 179 -19.91 19.77 -6.18
N GLY A 180 -18.87 20.61 -6.27
CA GLY A 180 -18.19 21.17 -5.10
C GLY A 180 -16.83 20.56 -4.72
N PHE A 181 -16.32 19.56 -5.43
CA PHE A 181 -14.89 19.19 -5.32
C PHE A 181 -14.03 20.28 -5.94
N GLN A 182 -13.42 21.10 -5.09
CA GLN A 182 -12.46 22.12 -5.50
C GLN A 182 -11.05 21.51 -5.57
N GLU A 183 -10.18 22.11 -6.38
CA GLU A 183 -8.73 21.82 -6.38
C GLU A 183 -8.17 21.84 -4.96
N SER A 184 -8.60 22.79 -4.14
CA SER A 184 -8.20 22.93 -2.73
C SER A 184 -8.54 21.68 -1.91
N THR A 185 -9.65 21.01 -2.17
CA THR A 185 -10.05 19.78 -1.46
C THR A 185 -9.14 18.61 -1.80
N ILE A 186 -8.87 18.41 -3.10
CA ILE A 186 -8.00 17.32 -3.58
C ILE A 186 -6.55 17.56 -3.11
N SER A 187 -6.07 18.80 -3.23
CA SER A 187 -4.75 19.20 -2.76
C SER A 187 -4.59 19.03 -1.24
N THR A 188 -5.56 19.49 -0.45
CA THR A 188 -5.53 19.33 1.02
C THR A 188 -5.56 17.86 1.43
N GLY A 189 -6.41 17.05 0.79
CA GLY A 189 -6.46 15.61 1.01
C GLY A 189 -5.14 14.92 0.66
N GLY A 190 -4.53 15.30 -0.46
CA GLY A 190 -3.23 14.80 -0.90
C GLY A 190 -2.09 15.15 0.08
N TRP A 191 -2.02 16.41 0.54
CA TRP A 191 -1.04 16.82 1.54
C TRP A 191 -1.23 16.15 2.89
N LEU A 192 -2.48 15.95 3.32
CA LEU A 192 -2.78 15.22 4.55
C LEU A 192 -2.33 13.76 4.44
N LEU A 193 -2.61 13.11 3.31
CA LEU A 193 -2.20 11.73 3.06
C LEU A 193 -0.67 11.60 2.96
N PHE A 194 0.00 12.56 2.33
CA PHE A 194 1.46 12.67 2.31
C PHE A 194 2.05 12.81 3.73
N ALA A 195 1.48 13.70 4.54
CA ALA A 195 1.92 13.92 5.92
C ALA A 195 1.72 12.67 6.80
N LEU A 196 0.57 12.00 6.67
CA LEU A 196 0.31 10.74 7.38
C LEU A 196 1.28 9.63 6.95
N GLY A 197 1.55 9.49 5.66
CA GLY A 197 2.54 8.56 5.14
C GLY A 197 3.96 8.87 5.67
N ALA A 198 4.35 10.15 5.71
CA ALA A 198 5.63 10.58 6.26
C ALA A 198 5.74 10.28 7.76
N LEU A 199 4.69 10.56 8.54
CA LEU A 199 4.62 10.22 9.96
C LEU A 199 4.69 8.71 10.20
N ALA A 200 4.08 7.90 9.34
CA ALA A 200 4.19 6.44 9.38
C ALA A 200 5.57 5.93 8.94
N PHE A 201 6.27 6.65 8.06
CA PHE A 201 7.61 6.29 7.61
C PHE A 201 8.68 6.58 8.67
N LEU A 202 8.52 7.67 9.44
CA LEU A 202 9.53 8.11 10.41
C LEU A 202 9.95 7.03 11.42
N PRO A 203 9.05 6.24 12.04
CA PRO A 203 9.46 5.19 12.97
C PRO A 203 10.27 4.06 12.30
N TRP A 204 10.02 3.76 11.03
CA TRP A 204 10.83 2.79 10.27
C TRP A 204 12.26 3.29 10.02
N TRP A 205 12.47 4.60 10.09
CA TRP A 205 13.78 5.22 10.01
C TRP A 205 14.40 5.41 11.40
N LEU A 206 13.75 6.20 12.26
CA LEU A 206 14.30 6.69 13.52
C LEU A 206 14.56 5.59 14.55
N ASN A 207 13.62 4.64 14.72
CA ASN A 207 13.77 3.58 15.74
C ASN A 207 14.87 2.56 15.39
N GLN A 208 15.25 2.49 14.11
CA GLN A 208 16.27 1.58 13.59
C GLN A 208 17.62 2.27 13.38
N ASP A 209 17.66 3.60 13.49
CA ASP A 209 18.89 4.37 13.37
C ASP A 209 19.86 4.05 14.52
N PRO A 210 21.14 3.74 14.24
CA PRO A 210 22.09 3.37 15.28
C PRO A 210 22.40 4.52 16.26
N TRP A 211 22.22 5.78 15.86
CA TRP A 211 22.52 6.95 16.67
C TRP A 211 21.27 7.50 17.36
N ILE A 212 20.16 7.59 16.62
CA ILE A 212 18.92 8.20 17.10
C ILE A 212 18.04 7.17 17.81
N GLY A 213 18.06 5.91 17.38
CA GLY A 213 17.23 4.81 17.90
C GLY A 213 17.25 4.66 19.43
N PRO A 214 18.42 4.60 20.09
CA PRO A 214 18.49 4.48 21.55
C PRO A 214 17.82 5.65 22.30
N ARG A 215 17.85 6.86 21.72
CA ARG A 215 17.22 8.06 22.29
C ARG A 215 15.72 8.08 22.02
N THR A 216 15.32 7.75 20.78
CA THR A 216 13.91 7.73 20.36
C THR A 216 13.13 6.61 21.03
N LYS A 217 13.70 5.44 21.27
CA LYS A 217 13.04 4.33 21.99
C LYS A 217 12.56 4.70 23.41
N ARG A 218 13.12 5.74 24.04
CA ARG A 218 12.63 6.26 25.32
C ARG A 218 11.24 6.91 25.19
N TYR A 219 10.95 7.53 24.05
CA TYR A 219 9.71 8.27 23.79
C TYR A 219 8.75 7.48 22.88
N LEU A 220 9.29 6.84 21.85
CA LEU A 220 8.61 5.97 20.90
C LEU A 220 8.91 4.51 21.27
N SER A 221 8.33 4.07 22.39
CA SER A 221 8.37 2.65 22.73
C SER A 221 7.64 1.82 21.68
N ASP A 222 7.89 0.51 21.68
CA ASP A 222 7.31 -0.43 20.73
C ASP A 222 5.77 -0.38 20.72
N ASN A 223 5.16 -0.26 21.89
CA ASN A 223 3.70 -0.18 22.07
C ASN A 223 3.15 1.20 21.68
N ILE A 224 3.85 2.28 22.01
CA ILE A 224 3.45 3.65 21.62
C ILE A 224 3.49 3.79 20.09
N THR A 225 4.53 3.25 19.46
CA THR A 225 4.64 3.30 18.01
C THR A 225 3.59 2.43 17.33
N LEU A 226 3.23 1.27 17.91
CA LEU A 226 2.11 0.47 17.42
C LEU A 226 0.80 1.25 17.49
N LEU A 227 0.54 1.93 18.62
CA LEU A 227 -0.64 2.79 18.78
C LEU A 227 -0.65 3.94 17.78
N LEU A 228 0.50 4.59 17.55
CA LEU A 228 0.66 5.63 16.53
C LEU A 228 0.34 5.09 15.13
N MET A 229 0.89 3.94 14.75
CA MET A 229 0.59 3.31 13.45
C MET A 229 -0.89 2.94 13.31
N SER A 230 -1.52 2.47 14.39
CA SER A 230 -2.96 2.17 14.41
C SER A 230 -3.80 3.42 14.24
N ILE A 231 -3.44 4.54 14.89
CA ILE A 231 -4.15 5.82 14.74
C ILE A 231 -4.00 6.36 13.32
N ILE A 232 -2.76 6.39 12.79
CA ILE A 232 -2.51 6.86 11.41
C ILE A 232 -3.27 5.97 10.41
N GLY A 233 -3.16 4.65 10.56
CA GLY A 233 -3.90 3.70 9.73
C GLY A 233 -5.41 3.90 9.81
N ALA A 234 -5.96 4.11 11.01
CA ALA A 234 -7.38 4.37 11.22
C ALA A 234 -7.85 5.68 10.57
N LEU A 235 -7.04 6.74 10.60
CA LEU A 235 -7.35 8.00 9.93
C LEU A 235 -7.42 7.82 8.40
N ILE A 236 -6.47 7.09 7.81
CA ILE A 236 -6.46 6.78 6.37
C ILE A 236 -7.67 5.91 6.00
N MET A 237 -7.94 4.87 6.78
CA MET A 237 -9.10 3.99 6.59
C MET A 237 -10.43 4.74 6.71
N ALA A 238 -10.57 5.64 7.68
CA ALA A 238 -11.76 6.46 7.84
C ALA A 238 -11.94 7.43 6.66
N GLY A 239 -10.88 8.10 6.22
CA GLY A 239 -10.92 9.01 5.06
C GLY A 239 -11.30 8.28 3.77
N THR A 240 -10.74 7.10 3.53
CA THR A 240 -11.05 6.28 2.35
C THR A 240 -12.45 5.69 2.41
N ALA A 241 -12.89 5.21 3.58
CA ALA A 241 -14.26 4.74 3.79
C ALA A 241 -15.29 5.86 3.54
N LEU A 242 -15.03 7.08 4.00
CA LEU A 242 -15.89 8.24 3.71
C LEU A 242 -15.89 8.58 2.22
N ALA A 243 -14.72 8.54 1.56
CA ALA A 243 -14.61 8.80 0.13
C ALA A 243 -15.40 7.81 -0.73
N THR A 244 -15.66 6.59 -0.24
CA THR A 244 -16.52 5.62 -0.96
C THR A 244 -17.92 6.14 -1.23
N THR A 245 -18.48 6.98 -0.35
CA THR A 245 -19.84 7.54 -0.51
C THR A 245 -19.94 8.51 -1.68
N MET A 246 -18.79 9.04 -2.12
CA MET A 246 -18.67 9.99 -3.23
C MET A 246 -17.98 9.37 -4.46
N ALA A 247 -17.74 8.06 -4.46
CA ALA A 247 -17.03 7.39 -5.54
C ALA A 247 -17.82 7.47 -6.85
N GLY A 248 -17.17 8.01 -7.87
CA GLY A 248 -17.72 8.17 -9.21
C GLY A 248 -16.61 8.17 -10.26
N PRO A 249 -16.94 8.21 -11.56
CA PRO A 249 -15.96 8.39 -12.61
C PRO A 249 -15.26 9.75 -12.45
N VAL A 250 -13.95 9.77 -12.65
CA VAL A 250 -13.11 10.96 -12.46
C VAL A 250 -12.56 11.40 -13.80
N ALA A 251 -12.84 12.64 -14.21
CA ALA A 251 -12.21 13.25 -15.37
C ALA A 251 -10.94 13.98 -14.95
N VAL A 252 -9.87 13.80 -15.72
CA VAL A 252 -8.67 14.63 -15.61
C VAL A 252 -8.52 15.40 -16.92
N GLU A 253 -8.54 16.74 -16.84
CA GLU A 253 -8.30 17.62 -17.98
C GLU A 253 -6.97 17.25 -18.64
N GLY A 254 -6.95 17.14 -19.98
CA GLY A 254 -5.77 16.72 -20.75
C GLY A 254 -5.52 15.20 -20.84
N ALA A 255 -6.25 14.35 -20.09
CA ALA A 255 -5.92 12.92 -19.98
C ALA A 255 -7.12 11.95 -20.05
N GLY A 256 -8.32 12.45 -20.36
CA GLY A 256 -9.54 11.66 -20.48
C GLY A 256 -10.20 11.28 -19.14
N SER A 257 -11.24 10.46 -19.20
CA SER A 257 -11.96 9.97 -18.01
C SER A 257 -11.39 8.66 -17.48
N VAL A 258 -11.23 8.59 -16.16
CA VAL A 258 -10.96 7.36 -15.42
C VAL A 258 -12.30 6.73 -15.08
N ILE A 259 -12.50 5.50 -15.56
CA ILE A 259 -13.71 4.74 -15.28
C ILE A 259 -13.83 4.45 -13.78
N LYS A 260 -15.08 4.42 -13.29
CA LYS A 260 -15.40 4.32 -11.86
C LYS A 260 -14.70 3.15 -11.16
N ILE A 261 -14.56 1.98 -11.81
CA ILE A 261 -13.96 0.80 -11.17
C ILE A 261 -12.49 1.02 -10.78
N VAL A 262 -11.74 1.78 -11.57
CA VAL A 262 -10.34 2.09 -11.26
C VAL A 262 -10.24 2.99 -10.03
N VAL A 263 -11.15 3.97 -9.91
CA VAL A 263 -11.25 4.85 -8.75
C VAL A 263 -11.62 4.05 -7.49
N VAL A 264 -12.60 3.16 -7.62
CA VAL A 264 -13.05 2.27 -6.55
C VAL A 264 -11.92 1.34 -6.08
N ALA A 265 -11.17 0.74 -7.01
CA ALA A 265 -10.00 -0.07 -6.69
C ALA A 265 -8.90 0.74 -5.98
N GLY A 266 -8.64 1.97 -6.42
CA GLY A 266 -7.68 2.87 -5.77
C GLY A 266 -8.07 3.22 -4.32
N LEU A 267 -9.36 3.49 -4.07
CA LEU A 267 -9.86 3.73 -2.71
C LEU A 267 -9.69 2.51 -1.80
N ALA A 268 -10.02 1.31 -2.30
CA ALA A 268 -9.83 0.06 -1.57
C ALA A 268 -8.34 -0.24 -1.30
N GLN A 269 -7.46 0.06 -2.26
CA GLN A 269 -6.02 -0.07 -2.10
C GLN A 269 -5.48 0.89 -1.03
N LEU A 270 -5.88 2.17 -1.04
CA LEU A 270 -5.49 3.13 -0.01
C LEU A 270 -5.97 2.71 1.38
N PHE A 271 -7.19 2.17 1.47
CA PHE A 271 -7.70 1.60 2.71
C PHE A 271 -6.84 0.42 3.18
N ALA A 272 -6.48 -0.51 2.28
CA ALA A 272 -5.62 -1.64 2.59
C ALA A 272 -4.23 -1.20 3.07
N LEU A 273 -3.62 -0.20 2.43
CA LEU A 273 -2.35 0.38 2.87
C LEU A 273 -2.45 0.95 4.30
N GLY A 274 -3.54 1.67 4.60
CA GLY A 274 -3.83 2.16 5.96
C GLY A 274 -3.92 1.03 6.98
N ALA A 275 -4.61 -0.07 6.65
CA ALA A 275 -4.75 -1.23 7.52
C ALA A 275 -3.42 -2.01 7.71
N LEU A 276 -2.56 -2.04 6.68
CA LEU A 276 -1.26 -2.72 6.73
C LEU A 276 -0.25 -2.03 7.65
N LEU A 277 -0.34 -0.71 7.87
CA LEU A 277 0.59 0.03 8.72
C LEU A 277 0.79 -0.60 10.12
N PRO A 278 -0.25 -0.76 10.94
CA PRO A 278 -0.10 -1.38 12.26
C PRO A 278 0.27 -2.87 12.18
N VAL A 279 -0.16 -3.59 11.12
CA VAL A 279 0.18 -5.01 10.92
C VAL A 279 1.66 -5.19 10.68
N MET A 280 2.25 -4.43 9.75
CA MET A 280 3.67 -4.48 9.45
C MET A 280 4.49 -4.08 10.68
N TRP A 281 4.04 -3.07 11.42
CA TRP A 281 4.71 -2.71 12.66
C TRP A 281 4.66 -3.86 13.68
N ALA A 282 3.51 -4.49 13.89
CA ALA A 282 3.36 -5.61 14.83
C ALA A 282 4.26 -6.81 14.46
N LEU A 283 4.42 -7.11 13.17
CA LEU A 283 5.21 -8.24 12.69
C LEU A 283 6.72 -7.97 12.58
N ARG A 284 7.18 -6.74 12.80
CA ARG A 284 8.58 -6.33 12.52
C ARG A 284 9.65 -7.14 13.27
N ASN A 285 9.30 -7.68 14.44
CA ASN A 285 10.20 -8.45 15.29
C ASN A 285 9.99 -9.98 15.14
N GLU A 286 9.04 -10.41 14.32
CA GLU A 286 8.82 -11.83 14.08
C GLU A 286 9.95 -12.42 13.24
N ARG A 287 10.49 -13.55 13.68
CA ARG A 287 11.61 -14.19 12.96
C ARG A 287 11.09 -14.81 11.68
N LEU A 288 11.88 -14.73 10.60
CA LEU A 288 11.65 -15.43 9.33
C LEU A 288 11.88 -16.94 9.48
N ASP A 289 11.03 -17.59 10.27
CA ASP A 289 10.97 -19.04 10.44
C ASP A 289 9.64 -19.60 9.89
N ARG A 290 9.42 -20.90 10.02
CA ARG A 290 8.19 -21.58 9.55
C ARG A 290 6.88 -21.00 10.10
N HIS A 291 6.92 -20.27 11.21
CA HIS A 291 5.76 -19.63 11.83
C HIS A 291 5.50 -18.22 11.27
N PHE A 292 6.45 -17.64 10.53
CA PHE A 292 6.28 -16.32 9.92
C PHE A 292 5.12 -16.31 8.92
N ILE A 293 5.07 -17.31 8.02
CA ILE A 293 4.06 -17.38 6.96
C ILE A 293 2.65 -17.39 7.56
N PRO A 294 2.30 -18.27 8.52
CA PRO A 294 1.01 -18.18 9.20
C PRO A 294 0.76 -16.85 9.92
N SER A 295 1.76 -16.31 10.62
CA SER A 295 1.62 -15.04 11.35
C SER A 295 1.38 -13.84 10.43
N PHE A 296 1.87 -13.89 9.18
CA PHE A 296 1.66 -12.86 8.17
C PHE A 296 0.36 -13.06 7.38
N LEU A 297 0.07 -14.29 6.93
CA LEU A 297 -1.08 -14.59 6.09
C LEU A 297 -2.42 -14.30 6.78
N ALA A 298 -2.53 -14.57 8.09
CA ALA A 298 -3.76 -14.31 8.84
C ALA A 298 -4.19 -12.83 8.80
N PRO A 299 -3.37 -11.86 9.27
CA PRO A 299 -3.74 -10.45 9.20
C PRO A 299 -3.77 -9.93 7.76
N ALA A 300 -2.95 -10.44 6.83
CA ALA A 300 -3.02 -10.04 5.43
C ALA A 300 -4.37 -10.41 4.78
N ALA A 301 -4.89 -11.61 5.05
CA ALA A 301 -6.20 -12.03 4.58
C ALA A 301 -7.33 -11.15 5.17
N MET A 302 -7.25 -10.78 6.46
CA MET A 302 -8.21 -9.85 7.07
C MET A 302 -8.18 -8.47 6.43
N VAL A 303 -6.98 -7.95 6.12
CA VAL A 303 -6.85 -6.67 5.43
C VAL A 303 -7.47 -6.75 4.03
N MET A 304 -7.23 -7.84 3.31
CA MET A 304 -7.81 -8.04 1.97
C MET A 304 -9.33 -8.10 2.01
N LEU A 305 -9.90 -8.88 2.94
CA LEU A 305 -11.35 -8.94 3.16
C LEU A 305 -11.94 -7.56 3.52
N ALA A 306 -11.24 -6.80 4.37
CA ALA A 306 -11.69 -5.46 4.72
C ALA A 306 -11.66 -4.50 3.50
N ALA A 307 -10.63 -4.59 2.67
CA ALA A 307 -10.51 -3.81 1.44
C ALA A 307 -11.57 -4.20 0.41
N GLU A 308 -11.92 -5.49 0.29
CA GLU A 308 -13.03 -5.97 -0.54
C GLU A 308 -14.38 -5.41 -0.08
N GLY A 309 -14.61 -5.32 1.23
CA GLY A 309 -15.80 -4.66 1.78
C GLY A 309 -15.89 -3.18 1.35
N VAL A 310 -14.78 -2.45 1.43
CA VAL A 310 -14.68 -1.04 0.98
C VAL A 310 -14.83 -0.92 -0.54
N PHE A 311 -14.29 -1.86 -1.30
CA PHE A 311 -14.49 -1.94 -2.75
C PHE A 311 -15.98 -2.10 -3.09
N ALA A 312 -16.69 -3.00 -2.40
CA ALA A 312 -18.13 -3.20 -2.59
C ALA A 312 -18.95 -1.96 -2.20
N MET A 313 -18.60 -1.30 -1.08
CA MET A 313 -19.21 -0.03 -0.68
C MET A 313 -19.05 1.03 -1.77
N ALA A 314 -17.82 1.25 -2.26
CA ALA A 314 -17.54 2.25 -3.29
C ALA A 314 -18.17 1.88 -4.64
N LEU A 315 -18.32 0.59 -4.96
CA LEU A 315 -19.01 0.15 -6.17
C LEU A 315 -20.49 0.52 -6.12
N SER A 316 -21.16 0.39 -4.97
CA SER A 316 -22.59 0.76 -4.83
C SER A 316 -22.87 2.26 -4.92
N ALA A 317 -21.89 3.13 -4.72
CA ALA A 317 -22.14 4.58 -4.72
C ALA A 317 -22.60 5.06 -6.10
N ASN A 318 -23.76 5.71 -6.22
CA ASN A 318 -24.31 6.20 -7.49
C ASN A 318 -24.54 5.12 -8.57
N THR A 319 -24.85 3.87 -8.18
CA THR A 319 -25.25 2.80 -9.12
C THR A 319 -26.62 2.25 -8.78
N ARG A 320 -27.48 2.13 -9.80
CA ARG A 320 -28.65 1.26 -9.74
C ARG A 320 -28.22 -0.19 -9.96
N ILE A 321 -28.73 -1.09 -9.11
CA ILE A 321 -28.49 -2.54 -9.18
C ILE A 321 -29.82 -3.21 -9.54
N ASP A 322 -29.94 -3.72 -10.76
CA ASP A 322 -31.13 -4.48 -11.18
C ASP A 322 -30.82 -6.00 -11.13
N GLY A 323 -31.45 -6.72 -10.21
CA GLY A 323 -31.31 -8.18 -10.00
C GLY A 323 -32.12 -8.66 -8.79
N ILE A 324 -32.80 -9.81 -8.94
CA ILE A 324 -33.78 -10.47 -8.03
C ILE A 324 -34.37 -9.57 -6.94
N GLY A 325 -35.57 -9.05 -7.19
CA GLY A 325 -36.38 -8.39 -6.17
C GLY A 325 -35.70 -7.17 -5.55
N TRP A 326 -35.48 -6.11 -6.35
CA TRP A 326 -35.10 -4.78 -5.88
C TRP A 326 -34.07 -4.79 -4.73
N ILE A 327 -32.92 -5.47 -4.90
CA ILE A 327 -31.82 -5.31 -3.93
C ILE A 327 -31.43 -3.84 -3.97
N MET A 328 -31.83 -3.10 -2.93
CA MET A 328 -31.57 -1.67 -2.84
C MET A 328 -30.06 -1.44 -2.81
N GLN A 329 -29.61 -0.36 -3.43
CA GLN A 329 -28.23 0.14 -3.36
C GLN A 329 -27.69 0.15 -1.91
N SER A 330 -28.56 0.50 -0.95
CA SER A 330 -28.27 0.48 0.49
C SER A 330 -27.94 -0.91 1.01
N THR A 331 -28.57 -1.97 0.51
CA THR A 331 -28.31 -3.36 0.93
C THR A 331 -26.93 -3.83 0.48
N PHE A 332 -26.53 -3.52 -0.77
CA PHE A 332 -25.18 -3.85 -1.25
C PHE A 332 -24.11 -3.05 -0.51
N TRP A 333 -24.37 -1.76 -0.26
CA TRP A 333 -23.48 -0.92 0.55
C TRP A 333 -23.33 -1.46 1.98
N LEU A 334 -24.43 -1.85 2.62
CA LEU A 334 -24.44 -2.42 3.97
C LEU A 334 -23.69 -3.76 4.02
N ALA A 335 -23.83 -4.62 3.02
CA ALA A 335 -23.07 -5.87 2.93
C ALA A 335 -21.55 -5.60 2.85
N GLY A 336 -21.13 -4.65 2.02
CA GLY A 336 -19.73 -4.21 1.95
C GLY A 336 -19.24 -3.62 3.27
N ALA A 337 -20.05 -2.77 3.92
CA ALA A 337 -19.74 -2.18 5.21
C ALA A 337 -19.62 -3.23 6.32
N GLN A 338 -20.52 -4.22 6.35
CA GLN A 338 -20.47 -5.33 7.29
C GLN A 338 -19.18 -6.14 7.11
N LEU A 339 -18.83 -6.51 5.88
CA LEU A 339 -17.59 -7.22 5.57
C LEU A 339 -16.36 -6.43 6.05
N ALA A 340 -16.33 -5.12 5.78
CA ALA A 340 -15.25 -4.24 6.23
C ALA A 340 -15.16 -4.18 7.77
N ILE A 341 -16.29 -3.97 8.46
CA ILE A 341 -16.35 -3.85 9.93
C ILE A 341 -15.96 -5.16 10.61
N VAL A 342 -16.49 -6.30 10.17
CA VAL A 342 -16.19 -7.61 10.77
C VAL A 342 -14.72 -7.97 10.57
N SER A 343 -14.17 -7.69 9.37
CA SER A 343 -12.75 -7.91 9.08
C SER A 343 -11.84 -7.03 9.93
N LEU A 344 -12.18 -5.74 10.08
CA LEU A 344 -11.45 -4.81 10.95
C LEU A 344 -11.57 -5.18 12.43
N ALA A 345 -12.71 -5.68 12.88
CA ALA A 345 -12.88 -6.17 14.25
C ALA A 345 -11.99 -7.40 14.51
N GLY A 346 -11.93 -8.33 13.56
CA GLY A 346 -11.03 -9.48 13.59
C GLY A 346 -9.55 -9.07 13.61
N LEU A 347 -9.18 -8.08 12.80
CA LEU A 347 -7.83 -7.52 12.71
C LEU A 347 -7.44 -6.76 13.99
N SER A 348 -8.36 -5.96 14.53
CA SER A 348 -8.16 -5.21 15.77
C SER A 348 -7.99 -6.16 16.95
N ALA A 349 -8.79 -7.23 17.03
CA ALA A 349 -8.62 -8.27 18.03
C ALA A 349 -7.25 -8.97 17.89
N TRP A 350 -6.80 -9.23 16.65
CA TRP A 350 -5.47 -9.78 16.40
C TRP A 350 -4.34 -8.84 16.86
N LEU A 351 -4.43 -7.55 16.55
CA LEU A 351 -3.46 -6.53 17.00
C LEU A 351 -3.43 -6.40 18.52
N LEU A 352 -4.61 -6.34 19.15
CA LEU A 352 -4.74 -6.23 20.60
C LEU A 352 -4.11 -7.46 21.29
N LYS A 353 -4.35 -8.67 20.79
CA LYS A 353 -3.72 -9.90 21.32
C LYS A 353 -2.19 -9.79 21.41
N GLY A 354 -1.55 -9.07 20.48
CA GLY A 354 -0.10 -8.88 20.42
C GLY A 354 0.47 -7.94 21.50
N ILE A 355 -0.37 -7.20 22.23
CA ILE A 355 0.08 -6.23 23.23
C ILE A 355 0.60 -6.96 24.48
N SER A 356 1.87 -6.68 24.82
CA SER A 356 2.57 -7.32 25.95
C SER A 356 1.92 -7.08 27.32
N LEU A 357 1.18 -5.97 27.48
CA LEU A 357 0.52 -5.55 28.71
C LEU A 357 -0.76 -6.35 29.03
N LEU A 358 -1.33 -7.08 28.06
CA LEU A 358 -2.56 -7.84 28.30
C LEU A 358 -2.28 -9.16 29.01
N GLY A 359 -3.07 -9.43 30.05
CA GLY A 359 -3.07 -10.72 30.74
C GLY A 359 -3.55 -11.89 29.86
N PRO A 360 -3.26 -13.14 30.26
CA PRO A 360 -3.51 -14.33 29.44
C PRO A 360 -4.99 -14.55 29.11
N ARG A 361 -5.91 -14.16 30.00
CA ARG A 361 -7.36 -14.27 29.78
C ARG A 361 -7.82 -13.36 28.63
N LEU A 362 -7.39 -12.10 28.61
CA LEU A 362 -7.76 -11.14 27.56
C LEU A 362 -7.19 -11.54 26.19
N ARG A 363 -5.94 -12.03 26.14
CA ARG A 363 -5.36 -12.55 24.88
C ARG A 363 -6.14 -13.74 24.33
N SER A 364 -6.66 -14.60 25.20
CA SER A 364 -7.56 -15.68 24.79
C SER A 364 -8.87 -15.14 24.20
N VAL A 365 -9.53 -14.19 24.88
CA VAL A 365 -10.78 -13.56 24.40
C VAL A 365 -10.58 -12.96 23.00
N PHE A 366 -9.53 -12.16 22.80
CA PHE A 366 -9.24 -11.56 21.49
C PHE A 366 -8.93 -12.61 20.40
N SER A 367 -8.29 -13.73 20.77
CA SER A 367 -8.09 -14.85 19.82
C SER A 367 -9.42 -15.46 19.37
N TRP A 368 -10.35 -15.67 20.30
CA TRP A 368 -11.68 -16.19 19.99
C TRP A 368 -12.52 -15.22 19.16
N MET A 369 -12.46 -13.92 19.47
CA MET A 369 -13.13 -12.89 18.67
C MET A 369 -12.63 -12.89 17.23
N SER A 370 -11.32 -12.99 17.04
CA SER A 370 -10.70 -13.05 15.71
C SER A 370 -11.13 -14.29 14.91
N ILE A 371 -11.16 -15.47 15.55
CA ILE A 371 -11.67 -16.70 14.95
C ILE A 371 -13.17 -16.58 14.62
N GLY A 372 -13.98 -16.04 15.54
CA GLY A 372 -15.41 -15.85 15.34
C GLY A 372 -15.73 -14.91 14.17
N ALA A 373 -15.00 -13.81 14.04
CA ALA A 373 -15.13 -12.89 12.92
C ALA A 373 -14.85 -13.59 11.58
N MET A 374 -13.78 -14.38 11.49
CA MET A 374 -13.46 -15.10 10.24
C MET A 374 -14.45 -16.21 9.94
N ALA A 375 -14.99 -16.90 10.95
CA ALA A 375 -16.04 -17.89 10.76
C ALA A 375 -17.35 -17.24 10.24
N LEU A 376 -17.69 -16.05 10.73
CA LEU A 376 -18.84 -15.28 10.22
C LEU A 376 -18.64 -14.91 8.74
N ILE A 377 -17.46 -14.40 8.38
CA ILE A 377 -17.15 -14.05 6.98
C ILE A 377 -17.14 -15.28 6.08
N ALA A 378 -16.62 -16.41 6.53
CA ALA A 378 -16.66 -17.65 5.76
C ALA A 378 -18.10 -18.12 5.52
N LEU A 379 -18.99 -17.96 6.51
CA LEU A 379 -20.40 -18.25 6.35
C LEU A 379 -21.08 -17.30 5.36
N GLU A 380 -20.80 -16.00 5.44
CA GLU A 380 -21.28 -15.00 4.48
C GLU A 380 -20.80 -15.30 3.07
N GLY A 381 -19.52 -15.66 2.90
CA GLY A 381 -18.95 -16.03 1.61
C GLY A 381 -19.67 -17.23 0.99
N LEU A 382 -19.97 -18.27 1.77
CA LEU A 382 -20.79 -19.41 1.30
C LEU A 382 -22.19 -18.97 0.89
N ALA A 383 -22.85 -18.11 1.68
CA ALA A 383 -24.16 -17.59 1.35
C ALA A 383 -24.15 -16.78 0.04
N VAL A 384 -23.12 -15.96 -0.18
CA VAL A 384 -22.91 -15.22 -1.43
C VAL A 384 -22.68 -16.17 -2.61
N THR A 385 -21.93 -17.25 -2.42
CA THR A 385 -21.74 -18.28 -3.47
C THR A 385 -23.05 -18.95 -3.86
N ILE A 386 -23.88 -19.35 -2.88
CA ILE A 386 -25.18 -20.02 -3.13
C ILE A 386 -26.21 -19.06 -3.75
N LEU A 387 -26.15 -17.78 -3.38
CA LEU A 387 -27.07 -16.75 -3.88
C LEU A 387 -26.52 -16.02 -5.12
N ALA A 388 -25.44 -16.52 -5.72
CA ALA A 388 -24.82 -15.91 -6.87
C ALA A 388 -25.82 -15.86 -8.04
N THR A 389 -26.07 -14.65 -8.55
CA THR A 389 -27.05 -14.38 -9.59
C THR A 389 -26.55 -13.26 -10.50
N ASN A 390 -27.13 -13.06 -11.67
CA ASN A 390 -26.71 -11.94 -12.53
C ASN A 390 -27.15 -10.61 -11.92
N LEU A 391 -26.21 -9.67 -11.77
CA LEU A 391 -26.48 -8.30 -11.31
C LEU A 391 -26.20 -7.32 -12.45
N LEU A 392 -27.13 -6.41 -12.74
CA LEU A 392 -26.88 -5.28 -13.61
C LEU A 392 -26.38 -4.10 -12.78
N VAL A 393 -25.16 -3.63 -13.04
CA VAL A 393 -24.59 -2.45 -12.38
C VAL A 393 -24.49 -1.31 -13.41
N GLU A 394 -25.22 -0.23 -13.16
CA GLU A 394 -25.25 0.94 -14.04
C GLU A 394 -23.84 1.58 -14.17
N GLY A 395 -23.36 1.79 -15.40
CA GLY A 395 -22.01 2.33 -15.65
C GLY A 395 -20.84 1.31 -15.62
N PHE A 396 -21.12 0.01 -15.44
CA PHE A 396 -20.12 -1.07 -15.49
C PHE A 396 -20.44 -2.18 -16.51
N SER A 397 -21.71 -2.33 -16.92
CA SER A 397 -22.31 -3.49 -17.62
C SER A 397 -22.69 -4.65 -16.67
N SER A 398 -23.29 -5.72 -17.20
CA SER A 398 -23.80 -6.85 -16.40
C SER A 398 -22.68 -7.58 -15.67
N VAL A 399 -22.69 -7.58 -14.34
CA VAL A 399 -21.89 -8.47 -13.50
C VAL A 399 -22.52 -9.85 -13.60
N ARG A 400 -21.87 -10.73 -14.34
CA ARG A 400 -22.34 -12.11 -14.48
C ARG A 400 -22.28 -12.82 -13.14
N GLU A 401 -23.21 -13.74 -12.95
CA GLU A 401 -23.28 -14.69 -11.84
C GLU A 401 -21.92 -15.30 -11.47
N THR A 402 -21.12 -15.67 -12.47
CA THR A 402 -19.77 -16.22 -12.28
C THR A 402 -18.85 -15.30 -11.48
N TYR A 403 -18.97 -13.97 -11.62
CA TYR A 403 -18.15 -13.04 -10.84
C TYR A 403 -18.56 -12.99 -9.37
N ILE A 404 -19.87 -13.07 -9.08
CA ILE A 404 -20.37 -13.09 -7.69
C ILE A 404 -19.99 -14.39 -7.02
N LEU A 405 -20.08 -15.50 -7.74
CA LEU A 405 -19.61 -16.81 -7.30
C LEU A 405 -18.13 -16.76 -6.92
N ILE A 406 -17.29 -16.17 -7.78
CA ILE A 406 -15.85 -16.00 -7.51
C ILE A 406 -15.62 -15.13 -6.27
N VAL A 407 -16.37 -14.03 -6.11
CA VAL A 407 -16.26 -13.15 -4.92
C VAL A 407 -16.62 -13.92 -3.65
N GLY A 408 -17.75 -14.65 -3.63
CA GLY A 408 -18.14 -15.48 -2.48
C GLY A 408 -17.08 -16.54 -2.16
N ALA A 409 -16.56 -17.22 -3.18
CA ALA A 409 -15.49 -18.22 -3.00
C ALA A 409 -14.19 -17.59 -2.47
N GLN A 410 -13.81 -16.41 -2.97
CA GLN A 410 -12.65 -15.66 -2.50
C GLN A 410 -12.78 -15.27 -1.02
N MET A 411 -13.96 -14.79 -0.60
CA MET A 411 -14.24 -14.50 0.81
C MET A 411 -14.02 -15.74 1.70
N VAL A 412 -14.55 -16.90 1.27
CA VAL A 412 -14.37 -18.16 1.98
C VAL A 412 -12.89 -18.54 2.04
N ILE A 413 -12.15 -18.47 0.92
CA ILE A 413 -10.73 -18.84 0.86
C ILE A 413 -9.88 -17.95 1.76
N LEU A 414 -10.10 -16.62 1.75
CA LEU A 414 -9.36 -15.69 2.61
C LEU A 414 -9.68 -15.92 4.09
N ALA A 415 -10.95 -16.15 4.42
CA ALA A 415 -11.36 -16.48 5.78
C ALA A 415 -10.77 -17.82 6.25
N LEU A 416 -10.72 -18.84 5.37
CA LEU A 416 -10.07 -20.12 5.63
C LEU A 416 -8.58 -20.00 5.90
N LEU A 417 -7.87 -19.22 5.07
CA LEU A 417 -6.45 -18.93 5.27
C LEU A 417 -6.21 -18.31 6.64
N SER A 418 -7.07 -17.36 7.04
CA SER A 418 -7.01 -16.74 8.36
C SER A 418 -7.30 -17.73 9.50
N LEU A 419 -8.39 -18.49 9.41
CA LEU A 419 -8.78 -19.51 10.40
C LEU A 419 -7.73 -20.60 10.59
N ALA A 420 -7.06 -21.01 9.51
CA ALA A 420 -5.99 -21.99 9.55
C ALA A 420 -4.71 -21.40 10.18
N CYS A 421 -4.42 -20.12 9.95
CA CYS A 421 -3.15 -19.52 10.33
C CYS A 421 -3.17 -18.89 11.74
N LEU A 422 -4.26 -18.23 12.14
CA LEU A 422 -4.44 -17.58 13.45
C LEU A 422 -4.08 -18.44 14.67
N PRO A 423 -4.44 -19.73 14.74
CA PRO A 423 -4.17 -20.56 15.92
C PRO A 423 -2.74 -21.09 15.99
N ARG A 424 -1.95 -20.91 14.93
CA ARG A 424 -0.58 -21.46 14.81
C ARG A 424 0.51 -20.50 15.28
N GLY A 425 0.13 -19.31 15.76
CA GLY A 425 1.05 -18.37 16.40
C GLY A 425 1.62 -18.90 17.72
N ARG A 426 2.82 -18.43 18.11
CA ARG A 426 3.52 -18.85 19.33
C ARG A 426 2.65 -18.66 20.58
N GLY A 427 2.58 -19.70 21.42
CA GLY A 427 1.84 -19.66 22.69
C GLY A 427 0.33 -19.91 22.59
N SER A 428 -0.17 -20.43 21.47
CA SER A 428 -1.59 -20.76 21.31
C SER A 428 -1.99 -22.04 22.05
N SER A 429 -3.18 -22.05 22.65
CA SER A 429 -3.71 -23.21 23.36
C SER A 429 -4.17 -24.31 22.39
N ARG A 430 -4.10 -25.58 22.80
CA ARG A 430 -4.57 -26.73 22.01
C ARG A 430 -6.04 -26.59 21.59
N ARG A 431 -6.87 -25.95 22.44
CA ARG A 431 -8.30 -25.69 22.16
C ARG A 431 -8.50 -24.69 21.03
N LEU A 432 -7.73 -23.59 21.02
CA LEU A 432 -7.78 -22.60 19.94
C LEU A 432 -7.33 -23.22 18.61
N LEU A 433 -6.30 -24.07 18.66
CA LEU A 433 -5.82 -24.78 17.48
C LEU A 433 -6.88 -25.70 16.90
N MET A 434 -7.50 -26.54 17.74
CA MET A 434 -8.60 -27.42 17.32
C MET A 434 -9.79 -26.63 16.75
N ALA A 435 -10.17 -25.53 17.40
CA ALA A 435 -11.30 -24.70 16.95
C ALA A 435 -11.05 -24.06 15.58
N GLY A 436 -9.90 -23.43 15.38
CA GLY A 436 -9.56 -22.81 14.09
C GLY A 436 -9.41 -23.83 12.96
N THR A 437 -8.76 -24.97 13.23
CA THR A 437 -8.65 -26.06 12.23
C THR A 437 -9.98 -26.73 11.95
N GLY A 438 -10.82 -26.91 12.96
CA GLY A 438 -12.16 -27.51 12.82
C GLY A 438 -13.08 -26.61 12.01
N ALA A 439 -13.11 -25.31 12.31
CA ALA A 439 -13.84 -24.33 11.52
C ALA A 439 -13.35 -24.28 10.07
N ALA A 440 -12.04 -24.23 9.86
CA ALA A 440 -11.46 -24.27 8.51
C ALA A 440 -11.85 -25.56 7.75
N GLY A 441 -11.76 -26.72 8.40
CA GLY A 441 -12.18 -28.00 7.82
C GLY A 441 -13.65 -28.03 7.42
N PHE A 442 -14.54 -27.48 8.27
CA PHE A 442 -15.96 -27.37 7.98
C PHE A 442 -16.23 -26.54 6.70
N PHE A 443 -15.66 -25.34 6.61
CA PHE A 443 -15.88 -24.46 5.46
C PHE A 443 -15.23 -24.99 4.18
N ILE A 444 -14.09 -25.68 4.26
CA ILE A 444 -13.49 -26.39 3.12
C ILE A 444 -14.42 -27.45 2.55
N LEU A 445 -15.10 -28.20 3.42
CA LEU A 445 -16.05 -29.24 2.99
C LEU A 445 -17.35 -28.65 2.41
N MET A 446 -17.78 -27.50 2.91
CA MET A 446 -18.99 -26.82 2.45
C MET A 446 -18.80 -26.05 1.14
N LEU A 447 -17.59 -25.56 0.85
CA LEU A 447 -17.33 -24.74 -0.34
C LEU A 447 -17.68 -25.45 -1.66
N PRO A 448 -17.29 -26.72 -1.92
CA PRO A 448 -17.71 -27.44 -3.13
C PRO A 448 -19.23 -27.60 -3.23
N LEU A 449 -19.91 -27.84 -2.10
CA LEU A 449 -21.37 -27.94 -2.07
C LEU A 449 -22.01 -26.60 -2.43
N ALA A 450 -21.49 -25.50 -1.90
CA ALA A 450 -21.98 -24.15 -2.20
C ALA A 450 -21.73 -23.71 -3.65
N ILE A 451 -20.69 -24.24 -4.31
CA ILE A 451 -20.41 -23.98 -5.74
C ILE A 451 -21.32 -24.80 -6.67
N LEU A 452 -21.80 -25.97 -6.20
CA LEU A 452 -22.67 -26.87 -6.97
C LEU A 452 -24.16 -26.52 -6.87
N LEU A 453 -24.54 -25.81 -5.81
CA LEU A 453 -25.89 -25.26 -5.60
C LEU A 453 -25.99 -23.91 -6.29
#